data_AF-A0A352XJ50-F1
#
_entry.id   AF-A0A352XJ50-F1
#
_cell.length_a   1.000
_cell.length_b   1.000
_cell.length_c   1.000
_cell.angle_alpha   90.00
_cell.angle_beta   90.00
_cell.angle_gamma   90.00
#
_symmetry.space_group_name_H-M   'P 1'
#
loop_
_entity.id
_entity.type
_entity.pdbx_description
1 polymer ?
#
loop_
_entity_poly.entity_id
_entity_poly.type
_entity_poly.pdbx_seq_one_letter_code
_entity_poly.pdbx_strand_id
1 'polypeptide(L)'
;MSKKCKFCGSSSFGSCVRSPHGKHEHIGDDRSCVYCGSSSYGSCVRSPHGNHQHGHGANKCIFCGSTSSGSCVRSPHGKHEK
;
A
#
# COMPACT_ATOMS: atom_id res chain seq x y z
N MET A 1 10.21 7.12 11.40
CA MET A 1 9.22 6.06 11.07
C MET A 1 9.95 4.89 10.44
N SER A 2 9.82 3.70 11.03
CA SER A 2 10.54 2.50 10.59
C SER A 2 10.05 2.04 9.23
N LYS A 3 10.70 2.50 8.15
CA LYS A 3 10.53 1.98 6.78
C LYS A 3 11.16 0.60 6.66
N LYS A 4 10.74 -0.34 7.51
CA LYS A 4 11.21 -1.72 7.51
C LYS A 4 10.04 -2.63 7.18
N CYS A 5 10.29 -3.58 6.29
CA CYS A 5 9.31 -4.59 5.91
C CYS A 5 8.92 -5.39 7.16
N LYS A 6 7.63 -5.51 7.44
CA LYS A 6 7.13 -6.21 8.64
C LYS A 6 7.47 -7.71 8.64
N PHE A 7 7.73 -8.28 7.47
CA PHE A 7 8.04 -9.70 7.31
C PHE A 7 9.53 -10.02 7.45
N CYS A 8 10.42 -9.19 6.89
CA CYS A 8 11.86 -9.48 6.87
C CYS A 8 12.74 -8.46 7.60
N GLY A 9 12.18 -7.34 8.06
CA GLY A 9 12.91 -6.26 8.73
C GLY A 9 13.80 -5.41 7.80
N SER A 10 13.87 -5.72 6.50
CA SER A 10 14.67 -4.96 5.54
C SER A 10 14.00 -3.63 5.18
N SER A 11 14.81 -2.59 5.02
CA SER A 11 14.37 -1.27 4.56
C SER A 11 14.26 -1.14 3.03
N SER A 12 14.59 -2.19 2.29
CA SER A 12 14.42 -2.22 0.84
C SER A 12 12.96 -2.40 0.42
N PHE A 13 12.66 -1.90 -0.78
CA PHE A 13 11.39 -2.09 -1.47
C PHE A 13 11.59 -3.01 -2.68
N GLY A 14 10.57 -3.81 -3.02
CA GLY A 14 10.65 -4.76 -4.12
C GLY A 14 10.12 -6.14 -3.73
N SER A 15 10.88 -7.19 -4.08
CA SER A 15 10.52 -8.57 -3.81
C SER A 15 10.95 -9.01 -2.41
N CYS A 16 10.06 -9.66 -1.66
CA CYS A 16 10.36 -10.20 -0.33
C CYS A 16 9.89 -11.65 -0.22
N VAL A 17 10.84 -12.58 -0.11
CA VAL A 17 10.55 -14.02 0.03
C VAL A 17 9.81 -14.39 1.33
N ARG A 18 9.91 -13.55 2.36
CA ARG A 18 9.22 -13.75 3.65
C ARG A 18 7.79 -13.24 3.65
N SER A 19 7.39 -12.48 2.63
CA SER A 19 6.03 -11.98 2.50
C SER A 19 5.17 -12.99 1.75
N PRO A 20 3.92 -13.23 2.16
CA PRO A 20 3.02 -14.17 1.49
C PRO A 20 2.75 -13.77 0.03
N HIS A 21 2.83 -12.48 -0.29
CA HIS A 21 2.67 -11.97 -1.65
C HIS A 21 4.00 -11.86 -2.42
N GLY A 22 5.12 -12.27 -1.83
CA GLY A 22 6.43 -12.16 -2.46
C GLY A 22 6.95 -10.72 -2.59
N LYS A 23 6.30 -9.73 -1.94
CA LYS A 23 6.64 -8.29 -2.02
C LYS A 23 6.89 -7.71 -0.63
N HIS A 24 7.82 -6.76 -0.53
CA HIS A 24 8.08 -6.07 0.73
C HIS A 24 6.85 -5.28 1.19
N GLU A 25 6.33 -5.60 2.37
CA GLU A 25 5.23 -4.87 2.99
C GLU A 25 5.73 -4.13 4.21
N HIS A 26 5.79 -2.82 4.11
CA HIS A 26 6.22 -1.94 5.18
C HIS A 26 5.00 -1.48 5.99
N ILE A 27 5.20 -1.17 7.27
CA ILE A 27 4.17 -0.46 8.03
C ILE A 27 4.21 0.99 7.54
N GLY A 28 3.32 1.30 6.60
CA GLY A 28 3.21 2.62 5.99
C GLY A 28 2.11 3.44 6.65
N ASP A 29 2.31 4.74 6.70
CA ASP A 29 1.28 5.71 7.08
C ASP A 29 0.32 5.97 5.91
N ASP A 30 -0.75 6.70 6.17
CA ASP A 30 -1.73 7.13 5.17
C ASP A 30 -1.12 7.97 4.03
N ARG A 31 0.08 8.51 4.24
CA ARG A 31 0.83 9.33 3.27
C ARG A 31 1.78 8.54 2.38
N SER A 32 2.02 7.25 2.63
CA SER A 32 3.04 6.50 1.90
C SER A 32 2.58 5.08 1.57
N CYS A 33 2.86 4.63 0.36
CA CYS A 33 2.58 3.27 -0.07
C CYS A 33 3.44 2.26 0.69
N VAL A 34 2.81 1.23 1.24
CA VAL A 34 3.45 0.15 2.02
C VAL A 34 4.42 -0.68 1.20
N TYR A 35 4.27 -0.71 -0.13
CA TYR A 35 5.09 -1.54 -1.02
C TYR A 35 6.27 -0.81 -1.68
N CYS A 36 6.17 0.50 -1.89
CA CYS A 36 7.20 1.28 -2.58
C CYS A 36 7.64 2.57 -1.87
N GLY A 37 6.94 2.97 -0.81
CA GLY A 37 7.22 4.18 -0.05
C GLY A 37 6.86 5.49 -0.76
N SER A 38 6.25 5.43 -1.95
CA SER A 38 5.80 6.62 -2.67
C SER A 38 4.54 7.21 -2.02
N SER A 39 4.42 8.53 -2.00
CA SER A 39 3.23 9.22 -1.52
C SER A 39 2.13 9.37 -2.58
N SER A 40 2.42 8.97 -3.81
CA SER A 40 1.47 9.04 -4.93
C SER A 40 0.47 7.88 -4.88
N TYR A 41 -0.77 8.19 -5.26
CA TYR A 41 -1.78 7.17 -5.54
C TYR A 41 -1.77 6.83 -7.04
N GLY A 42 -1.99 5.56 -7.39
CA GLY A 42 -2.04 5.13 -8.79
C GLY A 42 -1.60 3.69 -8.97
N SER A 43 -0.98 3.41 -10.11
CA SER A 43 -0.41 2.10 -10.40
C SER A 43 0.93 1.92 -9.67
N CYS A 44 1.10 0.77 -9.01
CA CYS A 44 2.32 0.41 -8.32
C CYS A 44 2.77 -0.99 -8.73
N VAL A 45 3.85 -1.09 -9.49
CA VAL A 45 4.45 -2.37 -9.94
C VAL A 45 4.99 -3.22 -8.78
N ARG A 46 5.24 -2.60 -7.63
CA ARG A 46 5.70 -3.30 -6.42
C ARG A 46 4.55 -3.84 -5.57
N SER A 47 3.33 -3.36 -5.82
CA SER A 47 2.14 -3.87 -5.15
C SER A 47 1.66 -5.14 -5.85
N PRO A 48 1.20 -6.16 -5.11
CA PRO A 48 0.65 -7.37 -5.70
C PRO A 48 -0.61 -7.09 -6.54
N HIS A 49 -1.36 -6.03 -6.20
CA HIS A 49 -2.58 -5.63 -6.90
C HIS A 49 -2.34 -4.66 -8.06
N GLY A 50 -1.08 -4.34 -8.37
CA GLY A 50 -0.72 -3.37 -9.40
C GLY A 50 -1.08 -1.91 -9.08
N ASN A 51 -1.59 -1.63 -7.87
CA ASN A 51 -2.00 -0.30 -7.41
C ASN A 51 -1.31 0.06 -6.08
N HIS A 52 -1.04 1.34 -5.86
CA HIS A 52 -0.51 1.83 -4.58
C HIS A 52 -1.47 1.47 -3.44
N GLN A 53 -0.91 0.98 -2.33
CA GLN A 53 -1.66 0.66 -1.12
C GLN A 53 -1.01 1.39 0.05
N HIS A 54 -1.75 2.28 0.67
CA HIS A 54 -1.29 3.11 1.80
C HIS A 54 -1.76 2.51 3.13
N GLY A 55 -1.24 3.06 4.24
CA GLY A 55 -1.76 2.73 5.56
C GLY A 55 -3.13 3.33 5.83
N HIS A 56 -3.82 2.76 6.83
CA HIS A 56 -5.00 3.36 7.43
C HIS A 56 -4.58 4.48 8.38
N GLY A 57 -5.18 5.67 8.27
CA GLY A 57 -4.79 6.78 9.15
C GLY A 57 -5.47 8.14 8.92
N ALA A 58 -6.25 8.31 7.85
CA ALA A 58 -6.89 9.60 7.55
C ALA A 58 -8.35 9.47 7.05
N ASN A 59 -9.04 8.38 7.42
CA ASN A 59 -10.41 8.08 6.95
C ASN A 59 -10.54 8.12 5.42
N LYS A 60 -9.45 7.75 4.73
CA LYS A 60 -9.34 7.76 3.28
C LYS A 60 -8.99 6.38 2.77
N CYS A 61 -9.42 6.11 1.56
CA CYS A 61 -9.17 4.86 0.88
C CYS A 61 -7.66 4.64 0.71
N ILE A 62 -7.19 3.46 1.11
CA ILE A 62 -5.78 3.06 1.02
C ILE A 62 -5.28 2.97 -0.43
N PHE A 63 -6.18 2.79 -1.41
CA PHE A 63 -5.81 2.63 -2.82
C PHE A 63 -5.82 3.94 -3.62
N CYS A 64 -6.70 4.88 -3.28
CA CYS A 64 -6.88 6.11 -4.06
C CYS A 64 -6.76 7.40 -3.25
N GLY A 65 -6.67 7.32 -1.92
CA GLY A 65 -6.56 8.49 -1.05
C GLY A 65 -7.83 9.31 -0.90
N SER A 66 -8.94 8.85 -1.49
CA SER A 66 -10.22 9.54 -1.42
C SER A 66 -10.91 9.25 -0.09
N THR A 67 -11.48 10.28 0.55
CA THR A 67 -12.29 10.16 1.78
C THR A 67 -13.73 9.71 1.49
N SER A 68 -14.11 9.69 0.21
CA SER A 68 -15.44 9.30 -0.24
C SER A 68 -15.81 7.86 0.13
N SER A 69 -17.11 7.62 0.21
CA SER A 69 -17.71 6.31 0.45
C SER A 69 -18.36 5.85 -0.85
N GLY A 70 -18.09 4.62 -1.29
CA GLY A 70 -18.60 4.09 -2.56
C GLY A 70 -17.59 3.22 -3.32
N SER A 71 -17.62 3.33 -4.65
CA SER A 71 -16.81 2.52 -5.55
C SER A 71 -15.42 3.10 -5.78
N CYS A 72 -14.39 2.26 -5.72
CA CYS A 72 -13.00 2.64 -5.99
C CYS A 72 -12.43 1.79 -7.13
N VAL A 73 -12.21 2.41 -8.28
CA VAL A 73 -11.60 1.74 -9.46
C VAL A 73 -10.16 1.27 -9.23
N ARG A 74 -9.47 1.83 -8.22
CA ARG A 74 -8.10 1.46 -7.86
C ARG A 74 -8.03 0.36 -6.81
N SER A 75 -9.15 0.08 -6.12
CA SER A 75 -9.22 -1.08 -5.24
C SER A 75 -9.48 -2.32 -6.10
N PRO A 76 -8.78 -3.43 -5.85
CA PRO A 76 -9.06 -4.70 -6.51
C PRO A 76 -10.49 -5.20 -6.21
N HIS A 77 -11.08 -4.76 -5.09
CA HIS A 77 -12.44 -5.10 -4.70
C HIS A 77 -13.49 -4.09 -5.20
N GLY A 78 -13.08 -3.08 -5.98
CA GLY A 78 -13.99 -2.09 -6.55
C GLY A 78 -14.61 -1.14 -5.53
N LYS A 79 -14.16 -1.13 -4.28
CA LYS A 79 -14.74 -0.33 -3.18
C LYS A 79 -13.67 0.45 -2.42
N HIS A 80 -14.05 1.57 -1.80
CA HIS A 80 -13.12 2.30 -0.95
C HIS A 80 -12.80 1.49 0.31
N GLU A 81 -11.52 1.14 0.50
CA GLU A 81 -11.02 0.41 1.66
C GLU A 81 -10.32 1.41 2.57
N LYS A 82 -10.97 1.77 3.69
CA LYS A 82 -10.55 2.84 4.61
C LYS A 82 -10.30 2.30 6.00
#